data_AF-A0A381QR91-F1
#
_entry.id   AF-A0A381QR91-F1
#
_cell.length_a   1.000
_cell.length_b   1.000
_cell.length_c   1.000
_cell.angle_alpha   90.00
_cell.angle_beta   90.00
_cell.angle_gamma   90.00
#
_symmetry.space_group_name_H-M   'P 1'
#
loop_
_entity.id
_entity.type
_entity.pdbx_description
1 polymer ?
#
loop_
_entity_poly.entity_id
_entity_poly.type
_entity_poly.pdbx_seq_one_letter_code
_entity_poly.pdbx_strand_id
1 'polypeptide(L)'
;VGDGTLPVENFKHYVTQDYAYLVEYSRALALASARASHLEDMSWFTGLLAETLNVEMSLHRSYCQEFGISANELEATVPAPATMAYTGFLLKTTYKSSFGELVASLLPCQWGVLGDRRPLDAARLAQNAPLYA
;
A
#
# COMPACT_ATOMS: atom_id res chain seq x y z
N VAL A 1 -10.36 2.48 13.33
CA VAL A 1 -9.00 3.06 13.31
C VAL A 1 -8.94 4.33 14.14
N GLY A 2 -9.67 5.40 13.79
CA GLY A 2 -9.63 6.68 14.53
C GLY A 2 -10.14 6.67 15.97
N ASP A 3 -11.01 5.73 16.36
CA ASP A 3 -11.53 5.58 17.73
C ASP A 3 -11.18 4.21 18.37
N GLY A 4 -10.36 3.40 17.70
CA GLY A 4 -9.93 2.09 18.19
C GLY A 4 -10.99 0.97 18.18
N THR A 5 -12.20 1.19 17.67
CA THR A 5 -13.30 0.19 17.76
C THR A 5 -13.29 -0.89 16.67
N LEU A 6 -12.36 -0.80 15.71
CA LEU A 6 -12.27 -1.77 14.62
C LEU A 6 -11.86 -3.15 15.15
N PRO A 7 -12.60 -4.23 14.85
CA PRO A 7 -12.18 -5.58 15.22
C PRO A 7 -10.79 -5.91 14.68
N VAL A 8 -9.93 -6.44 15.54
CA VAL A 8 -8.53 -6.75 15.20
C VAL A 8 -8.41 -7.68 13.99
N GLU A 9 -9.30 -8.67 13.86
CA GLU A 9 -9.27 -9.60 12.74
C GLU A 9 -9.58 -8.93 11.38
N ASN A 10 -10.48 -7.94 11.36
CA ASN A 10 -10.73 -7.15 10.16
C ASN A 10 -9.51 -6.32 9.77
N PHE A 11 -8.79 -5.83 10.78
CA PHE A 11 -7.58 -5.07 10.59
C PHE A 11 -6.43 -5.94 10.07
N LYS A 12 -6.23 -7.13 10.65
CA LYS A 12 -5.26 -8.13 10.14
C LYS A 12 -5.54 -8.53 8.69
N HIS A 13 -6.82 -8.73 8.35
CA HIS A 13 -7.23 -8.97 6.98
C HIS A 13 -6.87 -7.80 6.06
N TYR A 14 -7.17 -6.57 6.47
CA TYR A 14 -6.82 -5.38 5.70
C TYR A 14 -5.31 -5.30 5.43
N VAL A 15 -4.47 -5.41 6.46
CA VAL A 15 -3.01 -5.22 6.29
C VAL A 15 -2.36 -6.32 5.46
N THR A 16 -2.84 -7.57 5.55
CA THR A 16 -2.34 -8.65 4.70
C THR A 16 -2.71 -8.43 3.23
N GLN A 17 -3.93 -7.97 2.97
CA GLN A 17 -4.36 -7.60 1.61
C GLN A 17 -3.61 -6.38 1.07
N ASP A 18 -3.31 -5.40 1.91
CA ASP A 18 -2.52 -4.22 1.55
C ASP A 18 -1.08 -4.60 1.19
N TYR A 19 -0.49 -5.56 1.89
CA TYR A 19 0.82 -6.11 1.49
C TYR A 19 0.80 -6.72 0.09
N ALA A 20 -0.20 -7.55 -0.21
CA ALA A 20 -0.38 -8.14 -1.54
C ALA A 20 -0.60 -7.07 -2.62
N TYR A 21 -1.31 -5.98 -2.27
CA TYR A 21 -1.47 -4.82 -3.13
C TYR A 21 -0.12 -4.12 -3.40
N LEU A 22 0.68 -3.84 -2.37
CA LEU A 22 1.98 -3.15 -2.49
C LEU A 22 2.98 -3.91 -3.37
N VAL A 23 2.92 -5.25 -3.38
CA VAL A 23 3.71 -6.07 -4.31
C VAL A 23 3.38 -5.75 -5.77
N GLU A 24 2.10 -5.73 -6.13
CA GLU A 24 1.68 -5.42 -7.50
C GLU A 24 1.87 -3.94 -7.85
N TYR A 25 1.64 -3.05 -6.88
CA TYR A 25 1.88 -1.62 -7.03
C TYR A 25 3.35 -1.32 -7.31
N SER A 26 4.27 -2.01 -6.63
CA SER A 26 5.72 -1.93 -6.92
C SER A 26 6.03 -2.33 -8.36
N ARG A 27 5.39 -3.38 -8.89
CA ARG A 27 5.54 -3.76 -10.31
C ARG A 27 5.01 -2.68 -11.25
N ALA A 28 3.89 -2.05 -10.90
CA ALA A 28 3.34 -0.94 -11.68
C ALA A 28 4.29 0.27 -11.71
N LEU A 29 4.93 0.62 -10.58
CA LEU A 29 5.93 1.69 -10.50
C LEU A 29 7.19 1.39 -11.32
N ALA A 30 7.66 0.14 -11.29
CA ALA A 30 8.78 -0.29 -12.12
C ALA A 30 8.50 -0.12 -13.62
N LEU A 31 7.30 -0.52 -14.05
CA LEU A 31 6.86 -0.33 -15.43
C LEU A 31 6.65 1.15 -15.78
N ALA A 32 6.17 1.96 -14.84
CA ALA A 32 6.05 3.41 -15.02
C ALA A 32 7.42 4.04 -15.32
N SER A 33 8.44 3.69 -14.53
CA SER A 33 9.83 4.12 -14.78
C SER A 33 10.31 3.66 -16.15
N ALA A 34 10.10 2.39 -16.51
CA ALA A 34 10.54 1.84 -17.79
C ALA A 34 9.86 2.48 -19.01
N ARG A 35 8.63 2.99 -18.86
CA ARG A 35 7.83 3.60 -19.95
C ARG A 35 7.96 5.12 -20.03
N ALA A 36 8.62 5.75 -19.06
CA ALA A 36 8.78 7.19 -19.04
C ALA A 36 9.67 7.69 -20.19
N SER A 37 9.33 8.85 -20.75
CA SER A 37 10.05 9.43 -21.91
C SER A 37 11.20 10.35 -21.50
N HIS A 38 11.22 10.80 -20.24
CA HIS A 38 12.22 11.72 -19.71
C HIS A 38 12.97 11.09 -18.53
N LEU A 39 14.28 11.35 -18.46
CA LEU A 39 15.14 10.82 -17.40
C LEU A 39 14.69 11.25 -16.00
N GLU A 40 14.14 12.45 -15.87
CA GLU A 40 13.60 12.97 -14.61
C GLU A 40 12.42 12.11 -14.12
N ASP A 41 11.46 11.81 -15.00
CA ASP A 41 10.32 10.95 -14.68
C ASP A 41 10.77 9.52 -14.32
N MET A 42 11.74 8.96 -15.06
CA MET A 42 12.33 7.65 -14.75
C MET A 42 12.93 7.65 -13.34
N SER A 43 13.71 8.69 -13.00
CA SER A 43 14.32 8.83 -11.68
C SER A 43 13.26 8.97 -10.59
N TRP A 44 12.20 9.73 -10.83
CA TRP A 44 11.11 9.94 -9.87
C TRP A 44 10.35 8.64 -9.58
N PHE A 45 9.93 7.90 -10.60
CA PHE A 45 9.26 6.60 -10.42
C PHE A 45 10.18 5.56 -9.76
N THR A 46 11.47 5.59 -10.06
CA THR A 46 12.47 4.71 -9.40
C THR A 46 12.60 5.05 -7.92
N GLY A 47 12.59 6.34 -7.56
CA GLY A 47 12.57 6.79 -6.16
C GLY A 47 11.35 6.26 -5.42
N LEU A 48 10.15 6.44 -5.99
CA LEU A 48 8.91 5.91 -5.40
C LEU A 48 8.93 4.40 -5.26
N LEU A 49 9.41 3.68 -6.28
CA LEU A 49 9.57 2.22 -6.22
C LEU A 49 10.50 1.82 -5.06
N ALA A 50 11.63 2.51 -4.92
CA ALA A 50 12.60 2.20 -3.87
C ALA A 50 12.02 2.46 -2.46
N GLU A 51 11.27 3.55 -2.29
CA GLU A 51 10.56 3.86 -1.05
C GLU A 51 9.52 2.78 -0.72
N THR A 52 8.63 2.43 -1.66
CA THR A 52 7.61 1.41 -1.42
C THR A 52 8.25 0.05 -1.14
N LEU A 53 9.13 -0.43 -2.00
CA LEU A 53 9.66 -1.79 -1.96
C LEU A 53 10.57 -2.03 -0.74
N ASN A 54 11.36 -1.04 -0.34
CA ASN A 54 12.39 -1.22 0.70
C ASN A 54 12.01 -0.59 2.05
N VAL A 55 11.24 0.51 2.06
CA VAL A 55 10.87 1.20 3.31
C VAL A 55 9.49 0.77 3.75
N GLU A 56 8.47 1.01 2.92
CA GLU A 56 7.07 0.74 3.28
C GLU A 56 6.84 -0.76 3.53
N MET A 57 7.31 -1.64 2.65
CA MET A 57 7.18 -3.09 2.88
C MET A 57 7.94 -3.59 4.12
N SER A 58 9.01 -2.91 4.54
CA SER A 58 9.71 -3.27 5.79
C SER A 58 8.87 -2.87 7.01
N LEU A 59 8.29 -1.67 6.99
CA LEU A 59 7.37 -1.20 8.04
C LEU A 59 6.14 -2.10 8.12
N HIS A 60 5.62 -2.54 6.98
CA HIS A 60 4.47 -3.44 6.92
C HIS A 60 4.75 -4.77 7.60
N ARG A 61 5.93 -5.36 7.36
CA ARG A 61 6.37 -6.60 8.01
C ARG A 61 6.52 -6.44 9.52
N SER A 62 7.21 -5.39 9.97
CA SER A 62 7.38 -5.15 11.41
C SER A 62 6.05 -4.95 12.12
N TYR A 63 5.16 -4.18 11.49
CA TYR A 63 3.84 -3.92 12.04
C TYR A 63 2.97 -5.18 12.08
N CYS A 64 2.94 -5.98 11.02
CA CYS A 64 2.21 -7.25 10.99
C CYS A 64 2.72 -8.24 12.07
N GLN A 65 4.02 -8.23 12.35
CA GLN A 65 4.61 -9.05 13.40
C GLN A 65 4.07 -8.71 14.81
N GLU A 66 3.80 -7.43 15.09
CA GLU A 66 3.18 -6.99 16.35
C GLU A 66 1.75 -7.55 16.53
N PHE A 67 1.06 -7.86 15.43
CA PHE A 67 -0.26 -8.52 15.43
C PHE A 67 -0.17 -10.05 15.34
N GLY A 68 1.03 -10.63 15.45
CA GLY A 68 1.24 -12.07 15.43
C GLY A 68 1.18 -12.71 14.03
N ILE A 69 1.33 -11.92 12.96
CA ILE A 69 1.43 -12.42 11.59
C ILE A 69 2.91 -12.55 11.24
N SER A 70 3.38 -13.77 10.97
CA SER A 70 4.76 -13.99 10.58
C SER A 70 5.03 -13.47 9.16
N ALA A 71 6.31 -13.20 8.84
CA ALA A 71 6.71 -12.78 7.50
C ALA A 71 6.31 -13.82 6.43
N ASN A 72 6.43 -15.12 6.74
CA ASN A 72 6.04 -16.19 5.83
C ASN A 72 4.53 -16.22 5.58
N GLU A 73 3.71 -16.01 6.62
CA GLU A 73 2.25 -15.92 6.46
C GLU A 73 1.86 -14.70 5.64
N LEU A 74 2.51 -13.55 5.89
CA LEU A 74 2.27 -12.32 5.15
C LEU A 74 2.62 -12.48 3.67
N GLU A 75 3.79 -13.04 3.36
CA GLU A 75 4.25 -13.27 1.98
C GLU A 75 3.44 -14.35 1.25
N ALA A 76 2.84 -15.29 1.99
CA ALA A 76 1.92 -16.29 1.44
C ALA A 76 0.47 -15.79 1.29
N THR A 77 0.19 -14.51 1.56
CA THR A 77 -1.17 -13.97 1.47
C THR A 77 -1.75 -14.16 0.08
N VAL A 78 -2.92 -14.81 0.02
CA VAL A 78 -3.71 -14.90 -1.22
C VAL A 78 -4.52 -13.61 -1.37
N PRO A 79 -4.38 -12.87 -2.49
CA PRO A 79 -5.14 -11.65 -2.70
C PRO A 79 -6.63 -11.96 -2.86
N ALA A 80 -7.47 -11.20 -2.18
CA ALA A 80 -8.91 -11.25 -2.29
C ALA A 80 -9.36 -10.76 -3.67
N PRO A 81 -10.59 -11.11 -4.12
CA PRO A 81 -11.09 -10.72 -5.44
C PRO A 81 -11.04 -9.20 -5.69
N ALA A 82 -11.30 -8.38 -4.66
CA ALA A 82 -11.22 -6.93 -4.76
C ALA A 82 -9.78 -6.45 -5.00
N THR A 83 -8.82 -6.98 -4.22
CA THR A 83 -7.38 -6.71 -4.38
C THR A 83 -6.91 -7.10 -5.77
N MET A 84 -7.23 -8.31 -6.23
CA MET A 84 -6.90 -8.80 -7.57
C MET A 84 -7.50 -7.93 -8.68
N ALA A 85 -8.76 -7.53 -8.54
CA ALA A 85 -9.43 -6.70 -9.54
C ALA A 85 -8.73 -5.34 -9.66
N TYR A 86 -8.37 -4.73 -8.54
CA TYR A 86 -7.72 -3.43 -8.53
C TYR A 86 -6.29 -3.50 -9.07
N THR A 87 -5.46 -4.42 -8.57
CA THR A 87 -4.08 -4.58 -9.06
C THR A 87 -4.04 -5.03 -10.52
N GLY A 88 -4.97 -5.89 -10.93
CA GLY A 88 -5.14 -6.28 -12.33
C GLY A 88 -5.50 -5.11 -13.22
N PHE A 89 -6.38 -4.20 -12.77
CA PHE A 89 -6.66 -2.94 -13.47
C PHE A 89 -5.43 -2.05 -13.59
N LEU A 90 -4.68 -1.84 -12.49
CA LEU A 90 -3.47 -1.02 -12.49
C LEU A 90 -2.44 -1.57 -13.48
N LEU A 91 -2.05 -2.83 -13.35
CA LEU A 91 -1.07 -3.45 -14.24
C LEU A 91 -1.53 -3.41 -15.69
N LYS A 92 -2.79 -3.75 -15.99
CA LYS A 92 -3.32 -3.70 -17.36
C LYS A 92 -3.24 -2.30 -17.96
N THR A 93 -3.55 -1.27 -17.19
CA THR A 93 -3.47 0.14 -17.60
C THR A 93 -2.02 0.54 -17.83
N THR A 94 -1.13 0.19 -16.89
CA THR A 94 0.31 0.41 -17.00
C THR A 94 0.94 -0.29 -18.19
N TYR A 95 0.40 -1.42 -18.66
CA TYR A 95 0.89 -2.10 -19.86
C TYR A 95 0.33 -1.56 -21.18
N LYS A 96 -0.97 -1.23 -21.23
CA LYS A 96 -1.69 -1.05 -22.51
C LYS A 96 -2.05 0.40 -22.83
N SER A 97 -2.11 1.27 -21.83
CA SER A 97 -2.62 2.62 -22.00
C SER A 97 -1.51 3.63 -22.29
N SER A 98 -1.88 4.86 -22.64
CA SER A 98 -0.93 5.97 -22.78
C SER A 98 -0.20 6.26 -21.46
N PHE A 99 0.94 6.96 -21.53
CA PHE A 99 1.67 7.33 -20.31
C PHE A 99 0.83 8.22 -19.38
N GLY A 100 0.02 9.13 -19.93
CA GLY A 100 -0.89 9.97 -19.14
C GLY A 100 -1.97 9.15 -18.40
N GLU A 101 -2.56 8.14 -19.05
CA GLU A 101 -3.52 7.24 -18.40
C GLU A 101 -2.87 6.36 -17.33
N LEU A 102 -1.64 5.91 -17.57
CA LEU A 102 -0.84 5.20 -16.56
C LEU A 102 -0.65 6.09 -15.33
N VAL A 103 -0.15 7.32 -15.49
CA VAL A 103 0.05 8.25 -14.36
C VAL A 103 -1.27 8.50 -13.64
N ALA A 104 -2.35 8.76 -14.39
CA ALA A 104 -3.68 8.99 -13.84
C ALA A 104 -4.20 7.79 -13.02
N SER A 105 -3.88 6.56 -13.43
CA SER A 105 -4.29 5.36 -12.70
C SER A 105 -3.60 5.18 -11.34
N LEU A 106 -2.39 5.71 -11.17
CA LEU A 106 -1.60 5.61 -9.94
C LEU A 106 -1.95 6.72 -8.92
N LEU A 107 -2.46 7.87 -9.40
CA LEU A 107 -2.75 9.04 -8.56
C LEU A 107 -3.72 8.79 -7.39
N PRO A 108 -4.83 8.05 -7.52
CA PRO A 108 -5.79 7.88 -6.44
C PRO A 108 -5.21 7.23 -5.18
N CYS A 109 -4.26 6.30 -5.33
CA CYS A 109 -3.59 5.66 -4.20
C CYS A 109 -2.76 6.68 -3.40
N GLN A 110 -1.93 7.46 -4.10
CA GLN A 110 -1.08 8.49 -3.49
C GLN A 110 -1.93 9.59 -2.86
N TRP A 111 -2.96 10.05 -3.57
CA TRP A 111 -3.81 11.14 -3.10
C TRP A 111 -4.73 10.74 -1.95
N GLY A 112 -5.26 9.50 -1.96
CA GLY A 112 -6.12 9.00 -0.89
C GLY A 112 -5.40 8.93 0.45
N VAL A 113 -4.17 8.38 0.46
CA VAL A 113 -3.33 8.33 1.67
C VAL A 113 -2.92 9.73 2.13
N LEU A 114 -2.61 10.65 1.22
CA LEU A 114 -2.25 12.04 1.56
C LEU A 114 -3.45 12.87 2.05
N GLY A 115 -4.63 12.68 1.43
CA GLY A 115 -5.87 13.39 1.76
C GLY A 115 -6.49 12.96 3.09
N ASP A 116 -6.24 11.72 3.53
CA ASP A 116 -6.71 11.20 4.83
C ASP A 116 -5.76 11.54 5.99
N ARG A 117 -4.65 12.27 5.77
CA ARG A 117 -3.75 12.75 6.83
C ARG A 117 -4.31 13.91 7.68
N ARG A 118 -5.62 13.93 7.94
CA ARG A 118 -6.14 14.75 9.04
C ARG A 118 -5.66 14.12 10.35
N PRO A 119 -5.12 14.90 11.30
CA PRO A 119 -4.62 14.34 12.56
C PRO A 119 -5.75 13.57 13.25
N LEU A 120 -5.55 12.27 13.44
CA LEU A 120 -6.38 11.47 14.32
C LEU A 120 -6.08 11.95 15.75
N ASP A 121 -7.10 12.43 16.47
CA ASP A 121 -6.94 12.98 17.82
C ASP A 121 -6.33 11.94 18.77
N ALA A 122 -5.02 12.06 19.01
CA ALA A 122 -4.23 11.13 19.83
C ALA A 122 -4.77 10.98 21.27
N ALA A 123 -5.46 12.00 21.79
CA ALA A 123 -6.08 11.99 23.11
C ALA A 123 -7.22 10.96 23.26
N ARG A 124 -7.84 10.53 22.15
CA ARG A 124 -8.98 9.61 22.15
C ARG A 124 -8.57 8.13 22.07
N LEU A 125 -7.39 7.86 21.52
CA LEU A 125 -6.84 6.50 21.34
C LEU A 125 -6.25 5.92 22.64
N ALA A 126 -5.78 6.77 23.55
CA ALA A 126 -5.12 6.33 24.78
C ALA A 126 -6.07 5.70 25.82
N GLN A 127 -7.37 5.96 25.75
CA GLN A 127 -8.31 5.56 26.81
C GLN A 127 -8.86 4.14 26.66
N ASN A 128 -8.76 3.51 25.47
CA ASN A 128 -9.38 2.20 25.18
C ASN A 128 -8.46 1.21 24.43
N ALA A 129 -7.17 1.51 24.29
CA ALA A 129 -6.24 0.59 23.64
C ALA A 129 -5.74 -0.48 24.63
N PRO A 130 -5.94 -1.79 24.38
CA PRO A 130 -5.43 -2.88 25.22
C PRO A 130 -3.89 -3.02 25.20
N LEU A 131 -3.18 -2.08 24.57
CA LEU A 131 -1.72 -2.10 24.38
C LEU A 131 -0.95 -1.27 25.43
N TYR A 132 -1.64 -0.66 26.40
CA TYR A 132 -1.03 0.09 27.51
C TYR A 132 -1.45 -0.41 28.90
N ALA A 133 -1.79 -1.69 29.02
CA ALA A 133 -1.97 -2.38 30.30
C ALA A 133 -0.75 -3.27 30.59
#